data_AF-A0A3D0W6V5-F1
#
_entry.id   AF-A0A3D0W6V5-F1
#
_cell.length_a   1.000
_cell.length_b   1.000
_cell.length_c   1.000
_cell.angle_alpha   90.00
_cell.angle_beta   90.00
_cell.angle_gamma   90.00
#
_symmetry.space_group_name_H-M   'P 1'
#
loop_
_entity.id
_entity.type
_entity.pdbx_description
1 polymer ?
#
loop_
_entity_poly.entity_id
_entity_poly.type
_entity_poly.pdbx_seq_one_letter_code
_entity_poly.pdbx_strand_id
1 'polypeptide(L)' 'FDAPKPPPLRVSMSPARLSRSKSVLFLVSGKEKQTAINQWKAGDLIPASLITCNNGVDVFYFNVS' A
#
# COMPACT_ATOMS: atom_id res chain seq x y z
N PHE A 1 16.59 -1.53 -11.90
CA PHE A 1 16.45 -1.69 -10.44
C PHE A 1 15.15 -1.02 -9.93
N ASP A 2 14.50 -0.14 -10.71
CA ASP A 2 13.41 0.73 -10.23
C ASP A 2 11.96 0.30 -10.52
N ALA A 3 11.71 -0.70 -11.36
CA ALA A 3 10.40 -1.33 -11.51
C ALA A 3 10.60 -2.62 -12.31
N PRO A 4 10.72 -3.80 -11.66
CA PRO A 4 11.05 -5.03 -12.37
C PRO A 4 9.93 -5.48 -13.32
N LYS A 5 8.71 -4.98 -13.12
CA LYS A 5 7.55 -5.27 -13.99
C LYS A 5 7.21 -4.03 -14.84
N PRO A 6 6.93 -4.21 -16.14
CA PRO A 6 6.56 -3.10 -17.03
C PRO A 6 5.25 -2.41 -16.58
N PRO A 7 5.02 -1.15 -16.99
CA PRO A 7 5.94 -0.27 -17.72
C PRO A 7 7.11 0.22 -16.85
N PRO A 8 8.32 0.41 -17.42
CA PRO A 8 9.50 0.84 -16.69
C PRO A 8 9.44 2.31 -16.26
N LEU A 9 8.76 3.15 -17.04
CA LEU A 9 8.48 4.54 -16.70
C LEU A 9 7.06 4.63 -16.15
N ARG A 10 6.91 5.25 -14.97
CA ARG A 10 5.62 5.48 -14.32
C ARG A 10 5.52 6.91 -13.86
N VAL A 11 4.35 7.50 -14.05
CA VAL A 11 3.94 8.70 -13.34
C VAL A 11 3.11 8.22 -12.14
N SER A 12 3.41 8.71 -10.95
CA SER A 12 2.72 8.31 -9.71
C SER A 12 2.50 9.52 -8.82
N MET A 13 1.42 9.50 -8.05
CA MET A 13 1.21 10.48 -6.99
C MET A 13 2.14 10.19 -5.81
N SER A 14 2.68 11.23 -5.19
CA SER A 14 3.48 11.04 -3.98
C SER A 14 2.60 10.52 -2.82
N PRO A 15 3.17 9.75 -1.88
CA PRO A 15 2.45 9.32 -0.68
C PRO A 15 1.85 10.50 0.09
N ALA A 16 2.59 11.62 0.19
CA ALA A 16 2.12 12.85 0.81
C ALA A 16 0.89 13.45 0.10
N ARG A 17 0.78 13.31 -1.22
CA ARG A 17 -0.39 13.80 -1.96
C ARG A 17 -1.59 12.88 -1.79
N LEU A 18 -1.38 11.57 -1.83
CA LEU A 18 -2.42 10.57 -1.52
C LEU A 18 -2.95 10.75 -0.08
N SER A 19 -2.08 11.11 0.86
CA SER A 19 -2.43 11.25 2.27
C SER A 19 -3.34 12.46 2.59
N ARG A 20 -3.49 13.38 1.64
CA ARG A 20 -4.42 14.52 1.76
C ARG A 20 -5.86 14.17 1.36
N SER A 21 -6.14 12.90 1.11
CA SER A 21 -7.49 12.41 0.85
C SER A 21 -8.32 12.41 2.13
N LYS A 22 -9.64 12.55 2.01
CA LYS A 22 -10.57 12.46 3.17
C LYS A 22 -10.65 11.05 3.77
N SER A 23 -10.43 10.04 2.93
CA SER A 23 -10.43 8.63 3.28
C SER A 23 -9.47 7.89 2.34
N VAL A 24 -8.84 6.83 2.84
CA VAL A 24 -7.95 5.97 2.05
C VAL A 24 -8.31 4.50 2.34
N LEU A 25 -8.50 3.74 1.26
CA LEU A 25 -8.81 2.32 1.30
C LEU A 25 -7.76 1.54 0.50
N PHE A 26 -7.15 0.54 1.12
CA PHE A 26 -6.40 -0.51 0.43
C PHE A 26 -7.25 -1.77 0.33
N LEU A 27 -7.49 -2.23 -0.90
CA LEU A 27 -8.11 -3.51 -1.20
C LEU A 27 -7.02 -4.48 -1.67
N VAL A 28 -6.79 -5.54 -0.90
CA VAL A 28 -5.68 -6.48 -1.12
C VAL A 28 -6.20 -7.89 -1.34
N SER A 29 -5.67 -8.57 -2.36
CA SER A 29 -5.97 -9.97 -2.64
C SER A 29 -4.75 -10.68 -3.20
N GLY A 30 -4.75 -12.02 -3.09
CA GLY A 30 -3.68 -12.89 -3.59
C GLY A 30 -2.70 -13.30 -2.50
N LYS A 31 -2.44 -14.61 -2.39
CA LYS A 31 -1.58 -15.19 -1.33
C LYS A 31 -0.18 -14.60 -1.31
N GLU A 32 0.34 -14.18 -2.47
CA GLU A 32 1.65 -13.55 -2.59
C GLU A 32 1.76 -12.20 -1.86
N LYS A 33 0.65 -11.62 -1.39
CA LYS A 33 0.61 -10.37 -0.63
C LYS A 33 0.65 -10.57 0.88
N GLN A 34 0.56 -11.81 1.38
CA GLN A 34 0.56 -12.08 2.82
C GLN A 34 1.78 -11.47 3.52
N THR A 35 2.97 -11.62 2.94
CA THR A 35 4.21 -11.10 3.52
C THR A 35 4.14 -9.59 3.71
N ALA A 36 3.64 -8.84 2.71
CA ALA A 36 3.49 -7.40 2.80
C ALA A 36 2.46 -6.99 3.86
N ILE A 37 1.35 -7.73 3.99
CA ILE A 37 0.36 -7.50 5.05
C ILE A 37 0.96 -7.74 6.44
N ASN A 38 1.74 -8.80 6.61
CA ASN A 38 2.39 -9.11 7.89
C ASN A 38 3.43 -8.06 8.27
N GLN A 39 4.26 -7.63 7.30
CA GLN A 39 5.21 -6.53 7.48
C GLN A 39 4.52 -5.24 7.91
N TRP A 40 3.43 -4.87 7.22
CA TRP A 40 2.66 -3.70 7.63
C TRP A 40 2.12 -3.83 9.06
N LYS A 41 1.51 -4.97 9.41
CA LYS A 41 1.01 -5.23 10.77
C LYS A 41 2.10 -5.17 11.84
N ALA A 42 3.32 -5.57 11.50
CA ALA A 42 4.49 -5.50 12.39
C ALA A 42 5.03 -4.06 12.56
N GLY A 43 4.53 -3.09 11.78
CA GLY A 43 4.99 -1.71 11.80
C GLY A 43 6.14 -1.42 10.84
N ASP A 44 6.46 -2.35 9.94
CA ASP A 44 7.54 -2.17 8.97
C ASP A 44 7.23 -1.04 7.98
N LEU A 45 8.28 -0.37 7.54
CA LEU A 45 8.21 0.67 6.51
C LEU A 45 8.16 0.03 5.12
N ILE A 46 6.96 -0.21 4.63
CA ILE A 46 6.69 -0.60 3.24
C ILE A 46 6.10 0.60 2.48
N PRO A 47 6.21 0.68 1.14
CA PRO A 47 5.74 1.85 0.39
C PRO A 47 4.26 2.23 0.66
N ALA A 48 3.40 1.25 0.91
CA ALA A 48 1.99 1.48 1.21
C ALA A 48 1.77 2.08 2.62
N SER A 49 2.61 1.75 3.61
CA SER A 49 2.48 2.27 4.98
C SER A 49 2.87 3.74 5.12
N LEU A 50 3.50 4.32 4.09
CA LEU A 50 3.78 5.76 4.01
C LEU A 50 2.53 6.60 3.67
N ILE A 51 1.44 5.98 3.22
CA ILE A 51 0.18 6.67 2.95
C ILE A 51 -0.62 6.68 4.25
N THR A 52 -0.97 7.88 4.70
CA THR A 52 -1.72 8.11 5.93
C THR A 52 -2.98 8.92 5.63
N CYS A 53 -3.91 9.01 6.58
CA CYS A 53 -5.07 9.88 6.46
C CYS A 53 -5.53 10.25 7.87
N ASN A 54 -6.04 11.46 8.08
CA ASN A 54 -6.50 11.90 9.40
C ASN A 54 -7.61 11.00 9.97
N ASN A 55 -8.42 10.40 9.10
CA ASN A 55 -9.48 9.48 9.50
C ASN A 55 -9.01 8.02 9.59
N GLY A 56 -7.70 7.78 9.52
CA GLY A 56 -7.13 6.44 9.43
C GLY A 56 -7.14 5.90 7.99
N VAL A 57 -6.49 4.75 7.83
CA VAL A 57 -6.40 4.02 6.57
C VAL A 57 -7.05 2.66 6.77
N ASP A 58 -8.03 2.34 5.94
CA ASP A 58 -8.68 1.04 5.96
C ASP A 58 -7.92 0.07 5.05
N VAL A 59 -7.62 -1.13 5.57
CA VAL A 59 -6.96 -2.19 4.80
C VAL A 59 -7.83 -3.44 4.84
N PHE A 60 -8.52 -3.70 3.73
CA PHE A 60 -9.30 -4.92 3.54
C PHE A 60 -8.49 -5.92 2.74
N TYR A 61 -8.28 -7.10 3.30
CA TYR A 61 -7.59 -8.19 2.61
C TYR A 61 -8.42 -9.47 2.62
N PHE A 62 -8.43 -10.17 1.49
CA PHE A 62 -9.11 -11.45 1.33
C PHE A 62 -8.26 -12.41 0.49
N ASN A 63 -8.33 -13.71 0.76
CA ASN A 63 -7.45 -14.72 0.17
C ASN A 63 -5.95 -14.45 0.36
N VAL A 64 -5.59 -13.81 1.47
CA VAL A 64 -4.22 -13.78 2.01
C VAL A 64 -4.22 -14.75 3.21
N SER A 65 -3.23 -15.65 3.27
CA SER A 65 -3.15 -16.74 4.25
C SER A 65 -1.82 -16.72 4.97
#